data_AF-A0A7Y3ABY3-F1
#
_entry.id   AF-A0A7Y3ABY3-F1
#
_cell.length_a   1.000
_cell.length_b   1.000
_cell.length_c   1.000
_cell.angle_alpha   90.00
_cell.angle_beta   90.00
_cell.angle_gamma   90.00
#
_symmetry.space_group_name_H-M   'P 1'
#
loop_
_entity.id
_entity.type
_entity.pdbx_description
1 polymer ?
#
loop_
_entity_poly.entity_id
_entity_poly.type
_entity_poly.pdbx_seq_one_letter_code
_entity_poly.pdbx_strand_id
1 'polypeptide(L)'
;GRSKEEVEPLVKDFQQIGMPVHCSTDDGSFGIQGYVTDLLSSQDLPIGSQVYACGPDPMLDVLQRICKNKQVGCQVSVESVMACGMGACLGCNVPSSKGGYVHVCIDGPVFRAEDLVWNS
;
A
#
# COMPACT_ATOMS: atom_id res chain seq x y z
N GLY A 1 -3.33 12.05 12.78
CA GLY A 1 -3.70 10.63 12.61
C GLY A 1 -5.08 10.55 12.01
N ARG A 2 -5.41 9.48 11.31
CA ARG A 2 -6.71 9.36 10.62
C ARG A 2 -7.83 9.14 11.62
N SER A 3 -8.92 9.90 11.50
CA SER A 3 -10.13 9.76 12.33
C SER A 3 -11.35 9.30 11.52
N LYS A 4 -12.48 9.12 12.20
CA LYS A 4 -13.77 8.75 11.62
C LYS A 4 -14.19 9.65 10.46
N GLU A 5 -14.00 10.96 10.59
CA GLU A 5 -14.43 11.95 9.59
C GLU A 5 -13.73 11.75 8.24
N GLU A 6 -12.50 11.23 8.24
CA GLU A 6 -11.73 10.95 7.03
C GLU A 6 -12.04 9.57 6.45
N VAL A 7 -12.29 8.57 7.30
CA VAL A 7 -12.40 7.16 6.89
C VAL A 7 -13.83 6.73 6.58
N GLU A 8 -14.81 7.06 7.41
CA GLU A 8 -16.21 6.61 7.27
C GLU A 8 -16.83 6.98 5.91
N PRO A 9 -16.59 8.18 5.31
CA PRO A 9 -17.17 8.51 4.01
C PRO A 9 -16.74 7.58 2.88
N LEU A 10 -15.51 7.04 2.93
CA LEU A 10 -14.93 6.20 1.87
C LEU A 10 -15.50 4.78 1.87
N VAL A 11 -16.04 4.31 3.00
CA VAL A 11 -16.50 2.93 3.17
C VAL A 11 -17.68 2.60 2.26
N LYS A 12 -18.56 3.58 2.03
CA LYS A 12 -19.80 3.37 1.26
C LYS A 12 -19.52 2.91 -0.16
N ASP A 13 -18.48 3.45 -0.80
CA ASP A 13 -18.13 3.14 -2.18
C ASP A 13 -17.72 1.67 -2.32
N PHE A 14 -16.93 1.15 -1.37
CA PHE A 14 -16.52 -0.26 -1.34
C PHE A 14 -17.67 -1.21 -0.96
N GLN A 15 -18.55 -0.80 -0.05
CA GLN A 15 -19.71 -1.62 0.33
C GLN A 15 -20.73 -1.72 -0.81
N GLN A 16 -20.93 -0.65 -1.59
CA GLN A 16 -21.85 -0.63 -2.73
C GLN A 16 -21.45 -1.61 -3.84
N ILE A 17 -20.15 -1.86 -4.01
CA ILE A 17 -19.63 -2.87 -4.94
C ILE A 17 -19.55 -4.28 -4.32
N GLY A 18 -20.10 -4.46 -3.12
CA GLY A 18 -20.22 -5.76 -2.46
C GLY A 18 -18.93 -6.26 -1.79
N MET A 19 -17.95 -5.39 -1.56
CA MET A 19 -16.71 -5.77 -0.87
C MET A 19 -16.90 -5.76 0.65
N PRO A 20 -16.41 -6.77 1.39
CA PRO A 20 -16.27 -6.66 2.83
C PRO A 20 -15.24 -5.58 3.15
N VAL A 21 -15.60 -4.64 4.03
CA VAL A 21 -14.76 -3.50 4.40
C VAL A 21 -14.40 -3.59 5.87
N HIS A 22 -13.11 -3.54 6.15
CA HIS A 22 -12.56 -3.43 7.49
C HIS A 22 -11.79 -2.12 7.61
N CYS A 23 -12.05 -1.37 8.68
CA CYS A 23 -11.50 -0.03 8.87
C CYS A 23 -10.67 0.06 10.15
N SER A 24 -9.69 0.96 10.13
CA SER A 24 -8.86 1.30 11.26
C SER A 24 -8.70 2.81 11.35
N THR A 25 -8.78 3.39 12.54
CA THR A 25 -8.47 4.80 12.82
C THR A 25 -7.46 4.89 13.96
N ASP A 26 -6.63 5.94 13.94
CA ASP A 26 -5.54 6.08 14.92
C ASP A 26 -6.09 6.31 16.34
N ASP A 27 -7.27 6.93 16.43
CA ASP A 27 -7.97 7.29 17.67
C ASP A 27 -9.10 6.31 18.07
N GLY A 28 -9.37 5.28 17.26
CA GLY A 28 -10.46 4.33 17.49
C GLY A 28 -11.87 4.88 17.29
N SER A 29 -12.02 6.09 16.76
CA SER A 29 -13.32 6.71 16.48
C SER A 29 -14.17 5.94 15.45
N PHE A 30 -13.55 5.09 14.61
CA PHE A 30 -14.27 4.25 13.65
C PHE A 30 -13.49 2.96 13.30
N GLY A 31 -14.15 1.81 13.41
CA GLY A 31 -13.51 0.51 13.18
C GLY A 31 -12.59 0.11 14.33
N ILE A 32 -11.40 -0.41 14.02
CA ILE A 32 -10.40 -0.83 15.00
C ILE A 32 -9.48 0.36 15.31
N GLN A 33 -9.07 0.52 16.57
CA GLN A 33 -8.04 1.49 16.92
C GLN A 33 -6.66 0.98 16.51
N GLY A 34 -5.89 1.77 15.76
CA GLY A 34 -4.51 1.45 15.38
C GLY A 34 -4.27 1.56 13.87
N TYR A 35 -3.24 0.86 13.37
CA TYR A 35 -2.87 0.91 11.96
C TYR A 35 -3.53 -0.20 11.14
N VAL A 36 -3.79 0.08 9.86
CA VAL A 36 -4.31 -0.93 8.92
C VAL A 36 -3.37 -2.15 8.76
N THR A 37 -2.08 -1.97 9.02
CA THR A 37 -1.09 -3.05 9.04
C THR A 37 -1.32 -4.03 10.19
N ASP A 38 -1.85 -3.57 11.32
CA ASP A 38 -2.20 -4.42 12.46
C ASP A 38 -3.43 -5.28 12.10
N LEU A 39 -4.38 -4.67 11.39
CA LEU A 39 -5.55 -5.37 10.82
C LEU A 39 -5.09 -6.49 9.88
N LEU A 40 -4.23 -6.19 8.90
CA LEU A 40 -3.70 -7.21 7.99
C LEU A 40 -2.92 -8.30 8.72
N SER A 41 -2.15 -7.94 9.75
CA SER A 41 -1.36 -8.89 10.53
C SER A 41 -2.24 -9.91 11.26
N SER A 42 -3.38 -9.46 11.79
CA SER A 42 -4.34 -10.31 12.52
C SER A 42 -5.21 -11.20 11.63
N GLN A 43 -5.25 -10.96 10.31
CA GLN A 43 -6.08 -11.73 9.39
C GLN A 43 -5.36 -12.99 8.87
N ASP A 44 -6.07 -14.11 8.82
CA ASP A 44 -5.63 -15.30 8.13
C ASP A 44 -5.94 -15.17 6.64
N LEU A 45 -4.89 -15.21 5.82
CA LEU A 45 -5.01 -15.10 4.37
C LEU A 45 -4.97 -16.51 3.76
N PRO A 46 -5.97 -16.90 2.94
CA PRO A 46 -5.94 -18.17 2.24
C PRO A 46 -4.68 -18.35 1.38
N ILE A 47 -4.24 -19.59 1.18
CA ILE A 47 -3.14 -19.91 0.26
C ILE A 47 -3.48 -19.38 -1.14
N GLY A 48 -2.52 -18.70 -1.77
CA GLY A 48 -2.71 -18.06 -3.07
C GLY A 48 -3.33 -16.66 -3.01
N SER A 49 -3.51 -16.09 -1.82
CA SER A 49 -3.93 -14.69 -1.67
C SER A 49 -2.92 -13.73 -2.29
N GLN A 50 -3.45 -12.61 -2.78
CA GLN A 50 -2.69 -11.49 -3.30
C GLN A 50 -3.13 -10.22 -2.59
N VAL A 51 -2.17 -9.47 -2.06
CA VAL A 51 -2.39 -8.17 -1.43
C VAL A 51 -2.08 -7.07 -2.44
N TYR A 52 -2.96 -6.08 -2.50
CA TYR A 52 -2.79 -4.84 -3.27
C TYR A 52 -2.87 -3.68 -2.28
N ALA A 53 -1.89 -2.77 -2.30
CA ALA A 53 -1.83 -1.67 -1.35
C ALA A 53 -1.43 -0.35 -2.01
N CYS A 54 -1.99 0.74 -1.50
CA CYS A 54 -1.58 2.10 -1.79
C CYS A 54 -1.60 2.91 -0.50
N GLY A 55 -0.68 3.87 -0.36
CA GLY A 55 -0.57 4.71 0.82
C GLY A 55 0.88 5.10 1.10
N PRO A 56 1.15 5.67 2.29
CA PRO A 56 2.48 6.20 2.62
C PRO A 56 3.56 5.11 2.62
N ASP A 57 4.78 5.44 2.16
CA ASP A 57 5.91 4.51 2.08
C ASP A 57 6.18 3.72 3.39
N PRO A 58 6.16 4.33 4.60
CA PRO A 58 6.35 3.56 5.83
C PRO A 58 5.28 2.48 6.05
N MET A 59 4.04 2.75 5.65
CA MET A 59 2.95 1.79 5.72
C MET A 59 3.16 0.64 4.74
N LEU A 60 3.58 0.95 3.51
CA LEU A 60 3.85 -0.04 2.46
C LEU A 60 5.03 -0.94 2.81
N ASP A 61 6.08 -0.40 3.45
CA ASP A 61 7.20 -1.19 3.93
C ASP A 61 6.81 -2.15 5.07
N VAL A 62 6.02 -1.71 6.04
CA VAL A 62 5.49 -2.64 7.07
C VAL A 62 4.63 -3.72 6.42
N LEU A 63 3.76 -3.34 5.48
CA LEU A 63 2.87 -4.25 4.77
C LEU A 63 3.63 -5.31 3.96
N GLN A 64 4.70 -4.95 3.25
CA GLN A 64 5.48 -5.94 2.49
C GLN A 64 6.15 -6.96 3.40
N ARG A 65 6.62 -6.56 4.58
CA ARG A 65 7.18 -7.49 5.58
C ARG A 65 6.11 -8.47 6.09
N ILE A 66 4.90 -7.98 6.35
CA ILE A 66 3.76 -8.83 6.74
C ILE A 66 3.45 -9.84 5.64
N CYS A 67 3.34 -9.38 4.38
CA CYS A 67 3.05 -10.25 3.25
C CYS A 67 4.14 -11.30 3.02
N LYS A 68 5.41 -10.91 3.15
CA LYS A 68 6.55 -11.82 3.07
C LYS A 68 6.50 -12.91 4.15
N ASN A 69 6.19 -12.53 5.39
CA ASN A 69 6.05 -13.49 6.51
C ASN A 69 4.87 -14.45 6.31
N LYS A 70 3.76 -13.96 5.76
CA LYS A 70 2.57 -14.77 5.43
C LYS A 70 2.71 -15.53 4.10
N GLN A 71 3.82 -15.36 3.37
CA GLN A 71 4.08 -15.97 2.07
C GLN A 71 2.97 -15.69 1.02
N VAL A 72 2.45 -14.45 1.01
CA VAL A 72 1.44 -14.00 0.03
C VAL A 72 2.04 -12.96 -0.91
N GLY A 73 1.53 -12.93 -2.15
CA GLY A 73 1.95 -11.92 -3.11
C GLY A 73 1.57 -10.51 -2.64
N CYS A 74 2.41 -9.51 -2.95
CA CYS A 74 2.16 -8.12 -2.60
C CYS A 74 2.50 -7.18 -3.76
N GLN A 75 1.51 -6.40 -4.20
CA GLN A 75 1.67 -5.32 -5.15
C GLN A 75 1.36 -3.99 -4.48
N VAL A 76 2.20 -3.00 -4.74
CA VAL A 76 2.15 -1.68 -4.13
C VAL A 76 2.08 -0.62 -5.20
N SER A 77 1.16 0.32 -5.06
CA SER A 77 1.17 1.58 -5.80
C SER A 77 1.98 2.59 -5.01
N VAL A 78 3.15 2.96 -5.50
CA VAL A 78 4.06 3.90 -4.83
C VAL A 78 3.87 5.32 -5.34
N GLU A 79 4.07 6.28 -4.46
CA GLU A 79 4.08 7.70 -4.79
C GLU A 79 5.52 8.18 -4.96
N SER A 80 5.73 9.14 -5.86
CA SER A 80 7.04 9.78 -6.05
C SER A 80 6.83 11.18 -6.59
N VAL A 81 7.80 12.07 -6.39
CA VAL A 81 7.73 13.43 -6.94
C VAL A 81 7.82 13.34 -8.46
N MET A 82 6.75 13.76 -9.13
CA MET A 82 6.66 13.78 -10.59
C MET A 82 6.67 15.22 -11.10
N ALA A 83 7.61 15.52 -12.01
CA ALA A 83 7.59 16.76 -12.77
C ALA A 83 6.91 16.57 -14.13
N CYS A 84 7.45 15.69 -14.98
CA CYS A 84 6.92 15.50 -16.34
C CYS A 84 5.80 14.46 -16.44
N GLY A 85 5.76 13.44 -15.58
CA GLY A 85 4.78 12.35 -15.65
C GLY A 85 4.86 11.47 -16.92
N MET A 86 5.90 11.62 -17.74
CA MET A 86 6.00 10.98 -19.07
C MET A 86 7.40 10.43 -19.37
N GLY A 87 8.21 10.18 -18.34
CA GLY A 87 9.55 9.59 -18.46
C GLY A 87 10.66 10.54 -18.95
N ALA A 88 10.35 11.79 -19.31
CA ALA A 88 11.34 12.72 -19.85
C ALA A 88 12.34 13.24 -18.81
N CYS A 89 11.90 13.53 -17.58
CA CYS A 89 12.73 14.18 -16.57
C CYS A 89 13.50 13.20 -15.66
N LEU A 90 13.12 11.92 -15.65
CA LEU A 90 13.69 10.87 -14.78
C LEU A 90 13.61 11.16 -13.25
N GLY A 91 12.81 12.16 -12.85
CA GLY A 91 12.72 12.61 -11.45
C GLY A 91 11.95 11.68 -10.52
N CYS A 92 11.00 10.91 -11.05
CA CYS A 92 10.20 9.96 -10.27
C CYS A 92 10.89 8.60 -10.09
N ASN A 93 12.20 8.60 -9.87
CA ASN A 93 12.98 7.38 -9.74
C ASN A 93 12.79 6.75 -8.35
N VAL A 94 12.76 5.41 -8.32
CA VAL A 94 12.70 4.59 -7.11
C VAL A 94 13.75 3.49 -7.24
N PRO A 95 14.58 3.22 -6.21
CA PRO A 95 15.61 2.20 -6.34
C PRO A 95 14.99 0.79 -6.46
N SER A 96 15.52 -0.02 -7.38
CA SER A 96 15.07 -1.39 -7.59
C SER A 96 15.98 -2.40 -6.87
N SER A 97 15.38 -3.45 -6.33
CA SER A 97 16.12 -4.59 -5.77
C SER A 97 16.93 -5.36 -6.82
N LYS A 98 16.59 -5.19 -8.12
CA LYS A 98 17.34 -5.72 -9.26
C LYS A 98 18.55 -4.86 -9.66
N GLY A 99 18.80 -3.77 -8.92
CA GLY A 99 19.84 -2.79 -9.20
C GLY A 99 19.32 -1.61 -10.04
N GLY A 100 19.94 -0.45 -9.86
CA GLY A 100 19.53 0.78 -10.54
C GLY A 100 18.21 1.34 -10.01
N TYR A 101 17.47 2.00 -10.90
CA TYR A 101 16.23 2.71 -10.58
C TYR A 101 15.14 2.39 -11.60
N VAL A 102 13.90 2.35 -11.12
CA VAL A 102 12.68 2.34 -11.94
C VAL A 102 11.99 3.69 -11.85
N HIS A 103 11.21 4.07 -12.86
CA HIS A 103 10.54 5.36 -12.94
C HIS A 103 9.03 5.18 -12.78
N VAL A 104 8.48 5.68 -11.68
CA VAL A 104 7.07 5.47 -11.29
C VAL A 104 6.08 5.85 -12.41
N CYS A 105 6.34 6.90 -13.18
CA CYS A 105 5.40 7.36 -14.21
C CYS A 105 5.34 6.51 -15.49
N ILE A 106 6.36 5.69 -15.78
CA ILE A 106 6.41 4.86 -17.01
C ILE A 106 6.55 3.37 -16.73
N ASP A 107 7.24 3.00 -15.66
CA ASP A 107 7.44 1.61 -15.24
C ASP A 107 6.39 1.18 -14.20
N GLY A 108 5.75 2.15 -13.52
CA GLY A 108 4.79 1.95 -12.44
C GLY A 108 3.38 2.45 -12.78
N PRO A 109 2.62 3.00 -11.79
CA PRO A 109 3.00 3.21 -10.39
C PRO A 109 2.93 1.94 -9.53
N VAL A 110 2.40 0.85 -10.08
CA VAL A 110 2.20 -0.43 -9.38
C VAL A 110 3.39 -1.36 -9.61
N PHE A 111 4.03 -1.77 -8.53
CA PHE A 111 5.16 -2.69 -8.55
C PHE A 111 4.91 -3.90 -7.64
N ARG A 112 5.65 -4.98 -7.85
CA ARG A 112 5.78 -6.00 -6.80
C ARG A 112 6.60 -5.42 -5.67
N ALA A 113 6.16 -5.59 -4.43
CA ALA A 113 6.84 -4.97 -3.30
C ALA A 113 8.30 -5.46 -3.13
N GLU A 114 8.58 -6.70 -3.54
CA GLU A 114 9.93 -7.29 -3.53
C GLU A 114 10.88 -6.74 -4.61
N ASP A 115 10.34 -6.06 -5.64
CA ASP A 115 11.14 -5.47 -6.73
C ASP A 115 11.70 -4.08 -6.36
N LEU A 116 11.28 -3.52 -5.23
CA LEU A 116 11.67 -2.20 -4.73
C LEU A 116 12.62 -2.29 -3.53
N VAL A 117 13.43 -1.25 -3.35
CA VAL A 117 14.23 -1.06 -2.13
C VAL A 117 13.47 -0.13 -1.19
N TRP A 118 13.24 -0.60 0.03
CA TRP A 118 12.55 0.15 1.08
C TRP A 118 13.58 0.76 2.03
N ASN A 119 13.52 2.08 2.21
CA ASN A 119 14.44 2.85 3.06
C ASN A 119 13.68 3.51 4.23
N SER A 120 12.91 2.72 4.98
CA SER A 120 12.22 3.20 6.18
C SER A 120 13.07 3.07 7.43
#